data_AF-A0A2N9MQ43-F1
#
_entry.id   AF-A0A2N9MQ43-F1
#
_cell.length_a   1.000
_cell.length_b   1.000
_cell.length_c   1.000
_cell.angle_alpha   90.00
_cell.angle_beta   90.00
_cell.angle_gamma   90.00
#
_symmetry.space_group_name_H-M   'P 1'
#
loop_
_entity.id
_entity.type
_entity.pdbx_description
1 polymer ?
#
loop_
_entity_poly.entity_id
_entity_poly.type
_entity_poly.pdbx_seq_one_letter_code
_entity_poly.pdbx_strand_id
1 'polypeptide(L)'
;MDHTPIVYSKAMPDILTVIMRWLHISSMATLVGGILYARLVMAPAVATLSPDSGNELGNKAAAKYRPLAVAAMIGLIISGLYKLLSTPGHTARYQMLFGIKMLLVLHVFAVAFLVVKPDNPRRTRMMTGMLISGLCIVLLSAWLSRIF
;
A
#
# COMPACT_ATOMS: atom_id res chain seq x y z
N MET A 1 -50.72 17.43 14.94
CA MET A 1 -49.28 17.77 14.84
C MET A 1 -48.52 16.47 14.94
N ASP A 2 -48.31 15.79 13.81
CA ASP A 2 -47.52 14.55 13.76
C ASP A 2 -46.21 14.86 13.04
N HIS A 3 -45.18 15.15 13.81
CA HIS A 3 -43.82 15.25 13.31
C HIS A 3 -43.24 13.84 13.27
N THR A 4 -43.50 13.09 12.19
CA THR A 4 -42.69 11.92 11.86
C THR A 4 -41.28 12.40 11.52
N PRO A 5 -40.22 12.01 12.24
CA PRO A 5 -38.86 12.30 11.81
C PRO A 5 -38.58 11.47 10.56
N ILE A 6 -38.58 12.15 9.42
CA ILE A 6 -38.18 11.66 8.12
C ILE A 6 -36.70 11.20 8.21
N VAL A 7 -36.48 9.89 8.12
CA VAL A 7 -35.44 9.25 7.31
C VAL A 7 -34.05 9.92 7.34
N TYR A 8 -33.24 9.63 8.38
CA TYR A 8 -31.77 9.71 8.31
C TYR A 8 -31.13 8.30 8.22
N SER A 9 -31.80 7.38 7.52
CA SER A 9 -31.36 5.99 7.31
C SER A 9 -30.52 5.80 6.02
N LYS A 10 -29.77 6.83 5.62
CA LYS A 10 -28.52 6.61 4.89
C LYS A 10 -27.42 6.95 5.87
N ALA A 11 -27.07 5.97 6.70
CA ALA A 11 -26.08 6.09 7.76
C ALA A 11 -24.84 6.82 7.21
N MET A 12 -24.55 8.00 7.78
CA MET A 12 -23.26 8.63 7.53
C MET A 12 -22.19 7.59 7.87
N PRO A 13 -21.16 7.39 7.02
CA PRO A 13 -20.05 6.54 7.40
C PRO A 13 -19.55 7.03 8.76
N ASP A 14 -19.50 6.13 9.74
CA ASP A 14 -18.97 6.48 11.05
C ASP A 14 -17.58 7.11 10.88
N ILE A 15 -17.25 8.10 11.71
CA ILE A 15 -16.01 8.85 11.63
C ILE A 15 -14.79 7.91 11.61
N LEU A 16 -14.89 6.78 12.32
CA LEU A 16 -13.89 5.72 12.31
C LEU A 16 -13.70 5.10 10.92
N THR A 17 -14.78 4.84 10.17
CA THR A 17 -14.70 4.31 8.79
C THR A 17 -13.98 5.28 7.87
N VAL A 18 -14.23 6.59 8.02
CA VAL A 18 -13.57 7.63 7.23
C VAL A 18 -12.07 7.66 7.56
N ILE A 19 -11.72 7.67 8.84
CA ILE A 19 -10.32 7.65 9.31
C ILE A 19 -9.59 6.40 8.79
N MET A 20 -10.20 5.23 8.89
CA MET A 20 -9.60 3.96 8.43
C MET A 20 -9.36 3.97 6.93
N ARG A 21 -10.28 4.55 6.14
CA ARG A 21 -10.09 4.73 4.70
C ARG A 21 -8.92 5.66 4.39
N TRP A 22 -8.84 6.80 5.08
CA TRP A 22 -7.72 7.74 4.92
C TRP A 22 -6.38 7.13 5.33
N LEU A 23 -6.35 6.38 6.43
CA LEU A 23 -5.19 5.63 6.87
C LEU A 23 -4.75 4.61 5.82
N HIS A 24 -5.69 3.87 5.24
CA HIS A 24 -5.38 2.89 4.20
C HIS A 24 -4.76 3.54 2.96
N ILE A 25 -5.40 4.60 2.45
CA ILE A 25 -4.97 5.31 1.23
C ILE A 25 -3.62 5.97 1.44
N SER A 26 -3.42 6.69 2.55
CA SER A 26 -2.15 7.35 2.86
C SER A 26 -1.00 6.33 3.04
N SER A 27 -1.27 5.20 3.70
CA SER A 27 -0.29 4.13 3.85
C SER A 27 0.08 3.49 2.50
N MET A 28 -0.93 3.18 1.68
CA MET A 28 -0.73 2.65 0.33
C MET A 28 0.09 3.61 -0.55
N ALA A 29 -0.25 4.90 -0.52
CA ALA A 29 0.44 5.95 -1.26
C ALA A 29 1.89 6.11 -0.79
N THR A 30 2.15 6.05 0.52
CA THR A 30 3.50 6.13 1.08
C THR A 30 4.39 4.99 0.62
N LEU A 31 3.87 3.76 0.62
CA LEU A 31 4.61 2.59 0.12
C LEU A 31 4.82 2.70 -1.39
N VAL A 32 3.76 2.58 -2.18
CA VAL A 32 3.88 2.50 -3.63
C VAL A 32 4.49 3.76 -4.22
N GLY A 33 4.12 4.95 -3.72
CA GLY A 33 4.68 6.22 -4.16
C GLY A 33 6.16 6.36 -3.82
N GLY A 34 6.60 5.95 -2.62
CA GLY A 34 8.01 5.97 -2.25
C GLY A 34 8.86 5.06 -3.14
N ILE A 35 8.35 3.88 -3.47
CA ILE A 35 9.02 2.93 -4.37
C ILE A 35 9.03 3.45 -5.82
N LEU A 36 7.94 4.10 -6.26
CA LEU A 36 7.83 4.71 -7.59
C LEU A 36 8.87 5.82 -7.76
N TYR A 37 8.93 6.73 -6.80
CA TYR A 37 9.95 7.77 -6.75
C TYR A 37 11.36 7.17 -6.72
N ALA A 38 11.60 6.20 -5.85
CA ALA A 38 12.92 5.61 -5.72
C ALA A 38 13.37 4.90 -7.01
N ARG A 39 12.45 4.30 -7.78
CA ARG A 39 12.78 3.57 -9.01
C ARG A 39 12.92 4.48 -10.24
N LEU A 40 12.06 5.48 -10.38
CA LEU A 40 11.96 6.33 -11.57
C LEU A 40 12.80 7.60 -11.46
N VAL A 41 13.05 8.08 -10.24
CA VAL A 41 13.78 9.33 -9.99
C VAL A 41 15.10 9.05 -9.30
N MET A 42 15.07 8.40 -8.13
CA MET A 42 16.27 8.25 -7.31
C MET A 42 17.31 7.30 -7.95
N ALA A 43 16.90 6.14 -8.45
CA ALA A 43 17.82 5.17 -9.04
C ALA A 43 18.57 5.72 -10.28
N PRO A 44 17.91 6.40 -11.24
CA PRO A 44 18.62 7.08 -12.34
C PRO A 44 19.54 8.21 -11.86
N ALA A 45 19.11 9.02 -10.88
CA ALA A 45 19.94 10.12 -10.36
C ALA A 45 21.18 9.62 -9.61
N VAL A 46 21.06 8.51 -8.87
CA VAL A 46 22.19 7.87 -8.19
C VAL A 46 23.18 7.27 -9.20
N ALA A 47 22.70 6.80 -10.36
CA ALA A 47 23.55 6.19 -11.38
C ALA A 47 24.52 7.18 -12.06
N THR A 48 24.31 8.50 -11.92
CA THR A 48 25.24 9.52 -12.44
C THR A 48 26.36 9.86 -11.46
N LEU A 49 26.33 9.32 -10.24
CA LEU A 49 27.36 9.53 -9.22
C LEU A 49 28.46 8.47 -9.32
N SER A 50 29.59 8.70 -8.63
CA SER A 50 30.58 7.65 -8.42
C SER A 50 29.96 6.47 -7.65
N PRO A 51 30.44 5.23 -7.85
CA PRO A 51 29.87 4.05 -7.18
C PRO A 51 29.79 4.19 -5.66
N ASP A 52 30.83 4.76 -5.04
CA ASP A 52 30.91 4.91 -3.59
C ASP A 52 29.88 5.93 -3.07
N SER A 53 29.81 7.12 -3.70
CA SER A 53 28.84 8.15 -3.31
C SER A 53 27.40 7.73 -3.60
N GLY A 54 27.18 7.00 -4.69
CA GLY A 54 25.86 6.49 -5.05
C GLY A 54 25.34 5.44 -4.07
N ASN A 55 26.20 4.50 -3.65
CA ASN A 55 25.86 3.50 -2.65
C ASN A 55 25.58 4.13 -1.28
N GLU A 56 26.41 5.10 -0.87
CA GLU A 56 26.23 5.81 0.40
C GLU A 56 24.89 6.56 0.44
N LEU A 57 24.57 7.32 -0.62
CA LEU A 57 23.30 8.05 -0.73
C LEU A 57 22.10 7.09 -0.72
N GLY A 58 22.18 5.99 -1.49
CA GLY A 58 21.14 4.97 -1.54
C GLY A 58 20.89 4.31 -0.18
N ASN A 59 21.95 3.97 0.55
CA ASN A 59 21.87 3.37 1.88
C ASN A 59 21.28 4.35 2.91
N LYS A 60 21.72 5.63 2.91
CA LYS A 60 21.16 6.67 3.79
C LYS A 60 19.68 6.93 3.50
N ALA A 61 19.30 7.04 2.24
CA ALA A 61 17.90 7.24 1.84
C ALA A 61 17.02 6.06 2.26
N ALA A 62 17.49 4.82 2.06
CA ALA A 62 16.77 3.62 2.47
C ALA A 62 16.60 3.54 4.00
N ALA A 63 17.64 3.90 4.76
CA ALA A 63 17.57 3.94 6.22
C ALA A 63 16.54 4.96 6.72
N LYS A 64 16.44 6.13 6.08
CA LYS A 64 15.44 7.15 6.40
C LYS A 64 14.01 6.75 6.00
N TYR A 65 13.87 6.02 4.89
CA TYR A 65 12.56 5.54 4.42
C TYR A 65 12.02 4.35 5.22
N ARG A 66 12.91 3.52 5.80
CA ARG A 66 12.53 2.32 6.57
C ARG A 66 11.43 2.53 7.63
N PRO A 67 11.53 3.50 8.57
CA PRO A 67 10.48 3.70 9.56
C PRO A 67 9.13 4.10 8.94
N LEU A 68 9.14 4.92 7.87
CA LEU A 68 7.93 5.30 7.14
C LEU A 68 7.30 4.09 6.45
N ALA A 69 8.11 3.24 5.81
CA ALA A 69 7.64 2.00 5.18
C ALA A 69 7.01 1.06 6.21
N VAL A 70 7.63 0.89 7.39
CA VAL A 70 7.08 0.07 8.48
C VAL A 70 5.76 0.64 9.00
N ALA A 71 5.70 1.95 9.26
CA ALA A 71 4.47 2.61 9.70
C ALA A 71 3.33 2.43 8.68
N ALA A 72 3.62 2.59 7.38
CA ALA A 72 2.65 2.37 6.32
C ALA A 72 2.21 0.89 6.22
N MET A 73 3.12 -0.07 6.37
CA MET A 73 2.73 -1.49 6.41
C MET A 73 1.77 -1.78 7.58
N ILE A 74 2.06 -1.25 8.77
CA ILE A 74 1.19 -1.38 9.95
C ILE A 74 -0.17 -0.73 9.67
N GLY A 75 -0.18 0.49 9.13
CA GLY A 75 -1.40 1.21 8.76
C GLY A 75 -2.28 0.42 7.77
N LEU A 76 -1.67 -0.22 6.77
CA LEU A 76 -2.37 -1.10 5.82
C LEU A 76 -2.95 -2.35 6.48
N ILE A 77 -2.23 -2.97 7.41
CA ILE A 77 -2.72 -4.14 8.15
C ILE A 77 -3.93 -3.75 8.99
N ILE A 78 -3.82 -2.69 9.79
CA ILE A 78 -4.90 -2.24 10.69
C ILE A 78 -6.15 -1.86 9.89
N SER A 79 -5.99 -0.98 8.90
CA SER A 79 -7.11 -0.52 8.09
C SER A 79 -7.69 -1.61 7.19
N GLY A 80 -6.86 -2.51 6.67
CA GLY A 80 -7.29 -3.66 5.88
C GLY A 80 -8.08 -4.67 6.71
N LEU A 81 -7.64 -4.93 7.94
CA LEU A 81 -8.36 -5.79 8.89
C LEU A 81 -9.70 -5.18 9.29
N TYR A 82 -9.73 -3.87 9.58
CA TYR A 82 -10.98 -3.15 9.85
C TYR A 82 -11.98 -3.33 8.70
N LYS A 83 -11.53 -3.17 7.45
CA LYS A 83 -12.39 -3.34 6.27
C LYS A 83 -12.89 -4.78 6.11
N LEU A 84 -12.03 -5.77 6.38
CA LEU A 84 -12.40 -7.19 6.30
C LEU A 84 -13.49 -7.54 7.32
N LEU A 85 -13.36 -7.07 8.57
CA LEU A 85 -14.31 -7.33 9.64
C LEU A 85 -15.63 -6.56 9.45
N SER A 86 -15.57 -5.36 8.88
CA SER A 86 -16.75 -4.50 8.67
C SER A 86 -17.52 -4.81 7.39
N THR A 87 -16.97 -5.61 6.48
CA THR A 87 -17.63 -5.96 5.21
C THR A 87 -17.36 -7.43 4.87
N PRO A 88 -18.08 -8.38 5.49
CA PRO A 88 -17.95 -9.78 5.16
C PRO A 88 -18.41 -10.02 3.72
N GLY A 89 -17.53 -10.61 2.91
CA GLY A 89 -17.86 -10.97 1.53
C GLY A 89 -18.52 -12.34 1.44
N HIS A 90 -19.74 -12.38 0.89
CA HIS A 90 -20.56 -13.60 0.86
C HIS A 90 -20.42 -14.43 -0.43
N THR A 91 -19.72 -13.93 -1.46
CA THR A 91 -19.59 -14.62 -2.76
C THR A 91 -18.23 -15.31 -2.91
N ALA A 92 -18.19 -16.54 -3.41
CA ALA A 92 -16.95 -17.29 -3.66
C ALA A 92 -15.96 -16.53 -4.58
N ARG A 93 -16.48 -15.82 -5.60
CA ARG A 93 -15.67 -14.96 -6.48
C ARG A 93 -14.98 -13.82 -5.70
N TYR A 94 -15.68 -13.19 -4.75
CA TYR A 94 -15.10 -12.16 -3.90
C TYR A 94 -13.95 -12.72 -3.07
N GLN A 95 -14.13 -13.89 -2.44
CA GLN A 95 -13.11 -14.52 -1.60
C GLN A 95 -11.85 -14.90 -2.40
N MET A 96 -12.04 -15.43 -3.62
CA MET A 96 -10.93 -15.76 -4.53
C MET A 96 -10.10 -14.51 -4.88
N LEU A 97 -10.76 -13.43 -5.32
CA LEU A 97 -10.11 -12.18 -5.70
C LEU A 97 -9.45 -11.48 -4.50
N PHE A 98 -10.10 -11.54 -3.34
CA PHE A 98 -9.55 -11.08 -2.08
C PHE A 98 -8.28 -11.86 -1.72
N GLY A 99 -8.29 -13.19 -1.85
CA GLY A 99 -7.11 -14.04 -1.64
C GLY A 99 -5.94 -13.66 -2.55
N ILE A 100 -6.19 -13.46 -3.85
CA ILE A 100 -5.17 -13.00 -4.81
C ILE A 100 -4.59 -11.64 -4.38
N LYS A 101 -5.45 -10.69 -3.99
CA LYS A 101 -5.01 -9.38 -3.47
C LYS A 101 -4.11 -9.56 -2.25
N MET A 102 -4.46 -10.45 -1.31
CA MET A 102 -3.65 -10.70 -0.12
C MET A 102 -2.29 -11.30 -0.44
N LEU A 103 -2.18 -12.20 -1.42
CA LEU A 103 -0.89 -12.74 -1.88
C LEU A 103 0.01 -11.64 -2.48
N LEU A 104 -0.57 -10.73 -3.26
CA LEU A 104 0.17 -9.58 -3.80
C LEU A 104 0.63 -8.62 -2.69
N VAL A 105 -0.22 -8.36 -1.69
CA VAL A 105 0.16 -7.52 -0.54
C VAL A 105 1.33 -8.14 0.22
N LEU A 106 1.27 -9.45 0.47
CA LEU A 106 2.36 -10.18 1.13
C LEU A 106 3.67 -10.09 0.32
N HIS A 107 3.59 -10.21 -1.01
CA HIS A 107 4.74 -10.01 -1.90
C HIS A 107 5.32 -8.60 -1.77
N VAL A 108 4.48 -7.55 -1.79
CA VAL A 108 4.93 -6.16 -1.62
C VAL A 108 5.60 -5.97 -0.27
N PHE A 109 5.06 -6.52 0.82
CA PHE A 109 5.67 -6.40 2.15
C PHE A 109 7.01 -7.13 2.22
N ALA A 110 7.10 -8.35 1.73
CA ALA A 110 8.34 -9.11 1.68
C ALA A 110 9.44 -8.35 0.91
N VAL A 111 9.09 -7.78 -0.24
CA VAL A 111 10.03 -6.97 -1.02
C VAL A 111 10.39 -5.66 -0.30
N ALA A 112 9.46 -5.03 0.44
CA ALA A 112 9.73 -3.79 1.18
C ALA A 112 10.79 -4.00 2.25
N PHE A 113 10.70 -5.10 2.99
CA PHE A 113 11.72 -5.48 3.97
C PHE A 113 13.09 -5.72 3.33
N LEU A 114 13.12 -6.35 2.15
CA LEU A 114 14.38 -6.65 1.47
C LEU A 114 15.00 -5.44 0.76
N VAL A 115 14.17 -4.52 0.27
CA VAL A 115 14.64 -3.30 -0.39
C VAL A 115 15.27 -2.35 0.61
N VAL A 116 14.84 -2.30 1.88
CA VAL A 116 15.49 -1.42 2.87
C VAL A 116 16.80 -1.97 3.44
N LYS A 117 17.18 -3.22 3.14
CA LYS A 117 18.43 -3.84 3.61
C LYS A 117 19.65 -3.27 2.89
N PRO A 118 20.72 -2.83 3.60
CA PRO A 118 21.94 -2.34 2.97
C PRO A 118 22.57 -3.40 2.06
N ASP A 119 23.29 -2.95 1.04
CA ASP A 119 24.07 -3.77 0.09
C ASP A 119 23.28 -4.85 -0.65
N ASN A 120 22.07 -4.51 -1.12
CA ASN A 120 21.25 -5.41 -1.92
C ASN A 120 21.52 -5.21 -3.43
N PRO A 121 22.27 -6.11 -4.10
CA PRO A 121 22.61 -5.96 -5.53
C PRO A 121 21.40 -6.10 -6.47
N ARG A 122 20.28 -6.64 -5.97
CA ARG A 122 19.05 -6.86 -6.75
C ARG A 122 17.98 -5.80 -6.48
N ARG A 123 18.30 -4.77 -5.70
CA ARG A 123 17.37 -3.71 -5.24
C ARG A 123 16.53 -3.12 -6.37
N THR A 124 17.15 -2.69 -7.47
CA THR A 124 16.45 -2.06 -8.60
C THR A 124 15.46 -3.01 -9.29
N ARG A 125 15.82 -4.29 -9.42
CA ARG A 125 14.93 -5.32 -10.00
C ARG A 125 13.75 -5.61 -9.07
N MET A 126 14.00 -5.69 -7.77
CA MET A 126 12.97 -5.94 -6.76
C MET A 126 11.95 -4.80 -6.69
N MET A 127 12.40 -3.55 -6.81
CA MET A 127 11.52 -2.39 -6.89
C MET A 127 10.57 -2.46 -8.09
N THR A 128 11.02 -3.03 -9.21
CA THR A 128 10.17 -3.19 -10.41
C THR A 128 9.05 -4.20 -10.17
N GLY A 129 9.36 -5.37 -9.59
CA GLY A 129 8.34 -6.38 -9.25
C GLY A 129 7.32 -5.87 -8.22
N MET A 130 7.80 -5.08 -7.27
CA MET A 130 6.99 -4.41 -6.26
C MET A 130 6.08 -3.31 -6.84
N LEU A 131 6.55 -2.54 -7.82
CA LEU A 131 5.71 -1.57 -8.54
C LEU A 131 4.60 -2.24 -9.32
N ILE A 132 4.93 -3.29 -10.08
CA ILE A 132 3.94 -4.05 -10.84
C ILE A 132 2.90 -4.64 -9.88
N SER A 133 3.34 -5.27 -8.79
CA SER A 133 2.44 -5.83 -7.78
C SER A 133 1.57 -4.76 -7.11
N GLY A 134 2.16 -3.61 -6.76
CA GLY A 134 1.45 -2.47 -6.18
C GLY A 134 0.36 -1.93 -7.11
N LEU A 135 0.67 -1.77 -8.40
CA LEU A 135 -0.31 -1.34 -9.41
C LEU A 135 -1.42 -2.39 -9.60
N CYS A 136 -1.07 -3.68 -9.65
CA CYS A 136 -2.06 -4.76 -9.71
C CYS A 136 -3.00 -4.74 -8.49
N ILE A 137 -2.49 -4.48 -7.27
CA ILE A 137 -3.31 -4.34 -6.06
C ILE A 137 -4.31 -3.18 -6.19
N VAL A 138 -3.87 -2.03 -6.72
CA VAL A 138 -4.73 -0.86 -6.94
C VAL A 138 -5.82 -1.18 -7.96
N LEU A 139 -5.46 -1.78 -9.09
CA LEU A 139 -6.41 -2.17 -10.15
C LEU A 139 -7.44 -3.19 -9.63
N LEU A 140 -6.99 -4.23 -8.93
CA LEU A 140 -7.88 -5.21 -8.31
C LEU A 140 -8.80 -4.58 -7.28
N SER A 141 -8.30 -3.62 -6.49
CA SER A 141 -9.11 -2.90 -5.51
C SER A 141 -10.19 -2.06 -6.18
N ALA A 142 -9.84 -1.30 -7.22
CA ALA A 142 -10.78 -0.48 -7.98
C ALA A 142 -11.85 -1.34 -8.67
N TRP A 143 -11.45 -2.49 -9.22
CA TRP A 143 -12.36 -3.43 -9.87
C TRP A 143 -13.31 -4.11 -8.89
N LEU A 144 -12.79 -4.58 -7.75
CA LEU A 144 -13.62 -5.16 -6.67
C LEU A 144 -14.65 -4.16 -6.15
N SER A 145 -14.26 -2.91 -5.91
CA SER A 145 -15.16 -1.85 -5.44
C SER A 145 -16.22 -1.43 -6.47
N ARG A 146 -16.08 -1.83 -7.73
CA ARG A 146 -17.08 -1.55 -8.78
C ARG A 146 -18.11 -2.67 -8.91
N ILE A 147 -17.71 -3.91 -8.64
CA ILE A 147 -18.55 -5.11 -8.87
C ILE A 147 -19.33 -5.49 -7.61
N PHE A 148 -18.78 -5.22 -6.42
CA PHE A 148 -19.36 -5.53 -5.12
C PHE A 148 -19.46 -4.26 -4.28
#